data_AF-A0A2Z7BLQ8-F1
#
_entry.id   AF-A0A2Z7BLQ8-F1
#
_cell.length_a   1.000
_cell.length_b   1.000
_cell.length_c   1.000
_cell.angle_alpha   90.00
_cell.angle_beta   90.00
_cell.angle_gamma   90.00
#
_symmetry.space_group_name_H-M   'P 1'
#
loop_
_entity.id
_entity.type
_entity.pdbx_description
1 polymer ?
#
loop_
_entity_poly.entity_id
_entity_poly.type
_entity_poly.pdbx_seq_one_letter_code
_entity_poly.pdbx_strand_id
1 'polypeptide(L)'
;MSSPSTTPVSSTAASIDSVPVSPETKEPWLPDQAELGSSQPPWYEEKSSNLRGKGPERVLPFDFSKDSLVDSPTGVVSTRLMCNMVSDRDLPVMKGAEDSEVVGHLAVNLASAMAWGGEIIRRLTRAHRTGKTNRKKFDEAMGRHAEMVAKLEELEVLRAQDEVVAATQRKELEAELVAEKEARAAEKQALRAELERANARAERVKEDFLKSPEFDSLLAKKAWGYFKDGFWGCLAQFRSNGYSEEEHPASFLDLQQALDNLGDDEDAEEEEQEEGEVGDGTEVNAPNSPKP
;
A
#
# COMPACT_ATOMS: atom_id res chain seq x y z
N MET A 1 16.59 -18.60 10.69
CA MET A 1 16.91 -17.65 11.78
C MET A 1 16.17 -16.37 11.46
N SER A 2 15.16 -16.05 12.26
CA SER A 2 14.20 -14.98 12.01
C SER A 2 14.76 -13.65 12.48
N SER A 3 14.70 -12.62 11.62
CA SER A 3 15.01 -11.24 12.00
C SER A 3 13.72 -10.55 12.47
N PRO A 4 13.71 -9.87 13.63
CA PRO A 4 12.54 -9.14 14.09
C PRO A 4 12.52 -7.71 13.50
N SER A 5 11.43 -7.36 12.83
CA SER A 5 11.10 -5.97 12.48
C SER A 5 10.61 -5.23 13.72
N THR A 6 11.35 -4.20 14.15
CA THR A 6 10.92 -3.27 15.21
C THR A 6 10.31 -2.02 14.57
N THR A 7 8.98 -1.92 14.58
CA THR A 7 8.24 -0.68 14.35
C THR A 7 7.99 0.02 15.69
N PRO A 8 8.37 1.29 15.88
CA PRO A 8 7.91 2.04 17.04
C PRO A 8 6.46 2.48 16.83
N VAL A 9 5.54 1.82 17.53
CA VAL A 9 4.16 2.27 17.71
C VAL A 9 4.20 3.44 18.70
N SER A 10 4.12 4.67 18.21
CA SER A 10 4.03 5.84 19.08
C SER A 10 2.56 6.07 19.45
N SER A 11 2.16 5.53 20.60
CA SER A 11 0.91 5.88 21.27
C SER A 11 1.01 7.29 21.84
N THR A 12 0.12 8.18 21.44
CA THR A 12 -0.17 9.41 22.19
C THR A 12 -1.66 9.49 22.41
N ALA A 13 -2.10 8.99 23.56
CA ALA A 13 -3.39 9.28 24.13
C ALA A 13 -3.28 10.63 24.85
N ALA A 14 -3.77 11.70 24.24
CA ALA A 14 -4.02 12.96 24.93
C ALA A 14 -5.51 13.02 25.27
N SER A 15 -5.82 12.59 26.48
CA SER A 15 -7.02 12.97 27.21
C SER A 15 -6.97 14.47 27.46
N ILE A 16 -7.89 15.22 26.86
CA ILE A 16 -8.32 16.51 27.38
C ILE A 16 -9.85 16.58 27.24
N ASP A 17 -10.50 16.11 28.32
CA ASP A 17 -11.83 16.58 28.67
C ASP A 17 -11.73 18.10 28.84
N SER A 18 -12.37 18.82 27.94
CA SER A 18 -12.49 20.27 28.00
C SER A 18 -13.91 20.60 27.58
N VAL A 19 -14.83 20.38 28.52
CA VAL A 19 -16.12 21.04 28.55
C VAL A 19 -15.91 22.52 28.20
N PRO A 20 -16.57 23.06 27.16
CA PRO A 20 -16.44 24.47 26.87
C PRO A 20 -16.97 25.23 28.09
N VAL A 21 -16.09 25.98 28.76
CA VAL A 21 -16.50 27.00 29.73
C VAL A 21 -17.48 27.90 28.99
N SER A 22 -18.74 27.80 29.43
CA SER A 22 -19.81 28.69 28.98
C SER A 22 -19.30 30.12 29.18
N PRO A 23 -19.38 31.01 28.17
CA PRO A 23 -18.95 32.37 28.35
C PRO A 23 -19.78 32.94 29.51
N GLU A 24 -19.10 33.30 30.60
CA GLU A 24 -19.71 34.02 31.71
C GLU A 24 -20.58 35.11 31.12
N THR A 25 -21.89 34.94 31.28
CA THR A 25 -22.86 35.96 30.94
C THR A 25 -22.68 36.99 32.03
N LYS A 26 -21.69 37.88 31.89
CA LYS A 26 -21.61 39.08 32.68
C LYS A 26 -22.95 39.78 32.48
N GLU A 27 -23.74 39.77 33.54
CA GLU A 27 -24.97 40.53 33.62
C GLU A 27 -24.68 41.94 33.08
N PRO A 28 -25.55 42.50 32.23
CA PRO A 28 -25.37 43.85 31.74
C PRO A 28 -25.26 44.76 32.96
N TRP A 29 -24.10 45.40 33.13
CA TRP A 29 -23.95 46.49 34.08
C TRP A 29 -25.06 47.49 33.79
N LEU A 30 -26.08 47.51 34.65
CA LEU A 30 -27.06 48.59 34.69
C LEU A 30 -26.28 49.88 34.96
N PRO A 31 -26.49 50.95 34.20
CA PRO A 31 -26.18 52.28 34.70
C PRO A 31 -27.00 52.47 35.98
N ASP A 32 -26.32 52.79 37.09
CA ASP A 32 -26.97 52.98 38.39
C ASP A 32 -28.01 54.11 38.25
N GLN A 33 -29.28 53.81 38.51
CA GLN A 33 -30.35 54.81 38.41
C GLN A 33 -30.18 55.96 39.41
N ALA A 34 -29.33 55.78 40.42
CA ALA A 34 -28.99 56.81 41.39
C ALA A 34 -28.17 57.97 40.81
N GLU A 35 -27.43 57.80 39.70
CA GLU A 35 -26.59 58.88 39.15
C GLU A 35 -27.34 59.86 38.23
N LEU A 36 -28.62 59.59 37.91
CA LEU A 36 -29.47 60.51 37.14
C LEU A 36 -30.31 61.45 38.02
N GLY A 37 -30.23 61.30 39.34
CA GLY A 37 -30.90 62.14 40.33
C GLY A 37 -30.06 63.32 40.80
N SER A 38 -29.37 64.04 39.90
CA SER A 38 -28.69 65.28 40.28
C SER A 38 -29.66 66.45 40.17
N SER A 39 -30.10 66.92 41.34
CA SER A 39 -30.77 68.19 41.66
C SER A 39 -30.33 69.35 40.76
N GLN A 40 -30.96 69.49 39.59
CA GLN A 40 -30.88 70.68 38.74
C GLN A 40 -32.26 71.33 38.69
N PRO A 41 -32.38 72.68 38.76
CA PRO A 41 -33.66 73.35 38.77
C PRO A 41 -34.50 72.97 37.55
N PRO A 42 -35.84 73.00 37.65
CA PRO A 42 -36.70 72.70 36.53
C PRO A 42 -36.35 73.62 35.35
N TRP A 43 -36.14 73.02 34.19
CA TRP A 43 -35.57 73.58 32.95
C TRP A 43 -36.34 74.76 32.33
N TYR A 44 -37.39 75.27 32.98
CA TYR A 44 -38.13 76.46 32.56
C TYR A 44 -37.62 77.77 33.21
N GLU A 45 -36.68 77.70 34.15
CA GLU A 45 -36.23 78.86 34.93
C GLU A 45 -34.95 79.52 34.41
N GLU A 46 -34.61 79.32 33.12
CA GLU A 46 -33.58 80.12 32.45
C GLU A 46 -34.19 81.01 31.35
N LYS A 47 -34.43 82.27 31.74
CA LYS A 47 -34.71 83.45 30.89
C LYS A 47 -36.12 83.53 30.26
N SER A 48 -37.12 83.78 31.08
CA SER A 48 -38.29 84.58 30.68
C SER A 48 -37.93 86.07 30.58
N SER A 49 -37.13 86.43 29.56
CA SER A 49 -36.97 87.83 29.13
C SER A 49 -37.86 88.10 27.92
N ASN A 50 -38.93 88.87 28.16
CA ASN A 50 -39.84 89.53 27.23
C ASN A 50 -39.51 89.45 25.72
N LEU A 51 -40.12 88.51 25.00
CA LEU A 51 -40.46 88.70 23.59
C LEU A 51 -41.87 88.15 23.32
N ARG A 52 -42.84 89.06 23.35
CA ARG A 52 -44.17 88.86 22.78
C ARG A 52 -43.99 88.86 21.24
N GLY A 53 -43.73 87.69 20.67
CA GLY A 53 -43.69 87.44 19.23
C GLY A 53 -44.65 86.31 18.86
N LYS A 54 -45.54 86.56 17.90
CA LYS A 54 -46.51 85.58 17.39
C LYS A 54 -45.80 84.48 16.59
N GLY A 55 -45.96 83.23 17.00
CA GLY A 55 -45.64 82.00 16.26
C GLY A 55 -45.43 80.84 17.23
N PRO A 56 -45.76 79.58 16.88
CA PRO A 56 -45.46 78.45 17.75
C PRO A 56 -43.94 78.28 17.77
N GLU A 57 -43.32 78.83 18.79
CA GLU A 57 -41.88 78.73 19.03
C GLU A 57 -41.55 77.27 19.28
N ARG A 58 -41.05 76.59 18.24
CA ARG A 58 -40.53 75.22 18.37
C ARG A 58 -39.42 75.28 19.41
N VAL A 59 -39.53 74.42 20.42
CA VAL A 59 -38.44 74.10 21.36
C VAL A 59 -37.14 73.96 20.55
N LEU A 60 -36.04 74.49 21.06
CA LEU A 60 -34.73 74.56 20.39
C LEU A 60 -34.51 73.37 19.42
N PRO A 61 -34.19 73.62 18.13
CA PRO A 61 -34.01 72.57 17.13
C PRO A 61 -33.06 71.48 17.66
N PHE A 62 -33.48 70.21 17.59
CA PHE A 62 -32.63 69.09 18.00
C PHE A 62 -31.45 69.03 17.04
N ASP A 63 -30.28 69.34 17.56
CA ASP A 63 -29.05 69.34 16.76
C ASP A 63 -28.41 67.95 16.88
N PHE A 64 -28.61 67.09 15.89
CA PHE A 64 -28.05 65.74 15.87
C PHE A 64 -26.51 65.70 16.00
N SER A 65 -25.82 66.83 15.78
CA SER A 65 -24.37 66.95 15.94
C SER A 65 -23.94 67.20 17.41
N LYS A 66 -24.83 67.75 18.23
CA LYS A 66 -24.54 68.14 19.63
C LYS A 66 -25.37 67.37 20.66
N ASP A 67 -26.57 66.96 20.28
CA ASP A 67 -27.55 66.27 21.13
C ASP A 67 -27.57 64.76 20.79
N SER A 68 -26.40 64.10 20.92
CA SER A 68 -26.27 62.67 20.65
C SER A 68 -26.83 61.84 21.81
N LEU A 69 -27.94 61.15 21.57
CA LEU A 69 -28.46 60.16 22.52
C LEU A 69 -27.52 58.97 22.74
N VAL A 70 -26.57 58.75 21.83
CA VAL A 70 -25.58 57.67 21.95
C VAL A 70 -24.46 58.08 22.91
N ASP A 71 -24.03 59.34 22.85
CA ASP A 71 -22.93 59.86 23.67
C ASP A 71 -23.40 60.42 25.02
N SER A 72 -24.65 60.87 25.12
CA SER A 72 -25.27 61.37 26.35
C SER A 72 -26.77 61.05 26.40
N PRO A 73 -27.16 59.85 26.89
CA PRO A 73 -28.56 59.41 26.99
C PRO A 73 -29.29 60.06 28.18
N THR A 74 -29.16 61.38 28.33
CA THR A 74 -29.75 62.12 29.45
C THR A 74 -31.23 62.39 29.17
N GLY A 75 -32.08 62.39 30.21
CA GLY A 75 -33.52 62.67 30.09
C GLY A 75 -33.83 63.95 29.31
N VAL A 76 -32.99 65.00 29.47
CA VAL A 76 -33.11 66.27 28.74
C VAL A 76 -32.94 66.10 27.22
N VAL A 77 -31.97 65.30 26.78
CA VAL A 77 -31.70 65.03 25.35
C VAL A 77 -32.85 64.21 24.77
N SER A 78 -33.32 63.20 25.50
CA SER A 78 -34.46 62.37 25.10
C SER A 78 -35.76 63.17 24.98
N THR A 79 -36.06 64.04 25.95
CA THR A 79 -37.26 64.88 25.90
C THR A 79 -37.18 65.86 24.73
N ARG A 80 -35.99 66.45 24.44
CA ARG A 80 -35.81 67.33 23.28
C ARG A 80 -36.04 66.60 21.96
N LEU A 81 -35.58 65.35 21.84
CA LEU A 81 -35.87 64.52 20.66
C LEU A 81 -37.36 64.23 20.52
N MET A 82 -38.02 63.79 21.61
CA MET A 82 -39.46 63.49 21.59
C MET A 82 -40.27 64.72 21.17
N CYS A 83 -39.98 65.89 21.74
CA CYS A 83 -40.67 67.12 21.38
C CYS A 83 -40.53 67.51 19.90
N ASN A 84 -39.46 67.09 19.24
CA ASN A 84 -39.24 67.35 17.82
C ASN A 84 -39.76 66.24 16.89
N MET A 85 -40.12 65.07 17.44
CA MET A 85 -40.84 64.02 16.71
C MET A 85 -42.37 64.15 16.85
N VAL A 86 -42.85 64.78 17.93
CA VAL A 86 -44.26 65.06 18.16
C VAL A 86 -44.74 66.14 17.18
N SER A 87 -45.85 65.86 16.49
CA SER A 87 -46.41 66.81 15.52
C SER A 87 -46.92 68.07 16.20
N ASP A 88 -46.91 69.21 15.48
CA ASP A 88 -47.33 70.52 16.00
C ASP A 88 -48.74 70.51 16.64
N ARG A 89 -49.61 69.57 16.22
CA ARG A 89 -50.96 69.35 16.76
C ARG A 89 -50.98 68.81 18.19
N ASP A 90 -50.03 67.93 18.54
CA ASP A 90 -50.03 67.16 19.79
C ASP A 90 -49.06 67.77 20.83
N LEU A 91 -48.23 68.70 20.39
CA LEU A 91 -47.27 69.45 21.20
C LEU A 91 -47.91 70.20 22.40
N PRO A 92 -49.11 70.81 22.27
CA PRO A 92 -49.81 71.43 23.41
C PRO A 92 -50.32 70.41 24.45
N VAL A 93 -50.69 69.20 24.03
CA VAL A 93 -51.17 68.12 24.92
C VAL A 93 -50.02 67.61 25.79
N MET A 94 -48.86 67.43 25.17
CA MET A 94 -47.63 67.04 25.87
C MET A 94 -47.13 68.16 26.81
N LYS A 95 -47.27 69.44 26.42
CA LYS A 95 -46.93 70.59 27.27
C LYS A 95 -47.90 70.78 28.46
N GLY A 96 -49.15 70.31 28.31
CA GLY A 96 -50.18 70.33 29.35
C GLY A 96 -50.15 69.12 30.30
N ALA A 97 -49.30 68.12 30.05
CA ALA A 97 -49.07 67.04 31.01
C ALA A 97 -48.23 67.59 32.18
N GLU A 98 -48.89 67.85 33.32
CA GLU A 98 -48.26 68.44 34.51
C GLU A 98 -47.23 67.50 35.18
N ASP A 99 -47.18 66.23 34.77
CA ASP A 99 -46.32 65.20 35.33
C ASP A 99 -45.01 65.04 34.53
N SER A 100 -44.04 65.89 34.86
CA SER A 100 -42.69 65.85 34.27
C SER A 100 -41.95 64.54 34.54
N GLU A 101 -42.35 63.77 35.57
CA GLU A 101 -41.77 62.48 35.92
C GLU A 101 -42.13 61.43 34.86
N VAL A 102 -43.39 61.40 34.41
CA VAL A 102 -43.86 60.50 33.33
C VAL A 102 -43.14 60.78 32.00
N VAL A 103 -42.95 62.05 31.64
CA VAL A 103 -42.22 62.43 30.42
C VAL A 103 -40.74 62.06 30.52
N GLY A 104 -40.12 62.23 31.70
CA GLY A 104 -38.74 61.83 31.97
C GLY A 104 -38.53 60.31 31.85
N HIS A 105 -39.43 59.51 32.43
CA HIS A 105 -39.40 58.05 32.32
C HIS A 105 -39.54 57.56 30.88
N LEU A 106 -40.45 58.16 30.10
CA LEU A 106 -40.59 57.85 28.66
C LEU A 106 -39.30 58.16 27.89
N ALA A 107 -38.68 59.29 28.20
CA ALA A 107 -37.40 59.72 27.63
C ALA A 107 -36.25 58.72 27.92
N VAL A 108 -36.13 58.25 29.16
CA VAL A 108 -35.12 57.27 29.57
C VAL A 108 -35.38 55.90 28.93
N ASN A 109 -36.64 55.47 28.86
CA ASN A 109 -37.02 54.23 28.19
C ASN A 109 -36.72 54.27 26.68
N LEU A 110 -36.98 55.41 26.03
CA LEU A 110 -36.65 55.60 24.61
C LEU A 110 -35.13 55.55 24.38
N ALA A 111 -34.33 56.25 25.20
CA ALA A 111 -32.87 56.20 25.10
C ALA A 111 -32.32 54.78 25.30
N SER A 112 -32.84 54.07 26.30
CA SER A 112 -32.48 52.67 26.55
C SER A 112 -32.83 51.79 25.35
N ALA A 113 -34.05 51.90 24.81
CA ALA A 113 -34.46 51.12 23.63
C ALA A 113 -33.56 51.37 22.40
N MET A 114 -33.14 52.62 22.18
CA MET A 114 -32.23 52.99 21.09
C MET A 114 -30.82 52.43 21.29
N ALA A 115 -30.29 52.49 22.51
CA ALA A 115 -28.98 51.91 22.85
C ALA A 115 -28.96 50.38 22.64
N TRP A 116 -30.01 49.69 23.10
CA TRP A 116 -30.20 48.26 22.85
C TRP A 116 -30.33 47.95 21.36
N GLY A 117 -31.09 48.76 20.60
CA GLY A 117 -31.21 48.62 19.15
C GLY A 117 -29.88 48.74 18.41
N GLY A 118 -29.04 49.72 18.78
CA GLY A 118 -27.71 49.90 18.21
C GLY A 118 -26.75 48.73 18.51
N GLU A 119 -26.77 48.19 19.74
CA GLU A 119 -25.97 47.03 20.11
C GLU A 119 -26.40 45.75 19.37
N ILE A 120 -27.70 45.51 19.21
CA ILE A 120 -28.22 44.38 18.43
C ILE A 120 -27.72 44.46 16.98
N ILE A 121 -27.83 45.63 16.35
CA ILE A 121 -27.34 45.84 14.97
C ILE A 121 -25.82 45.58 14.89
N ARG A 122 -25.05 46.04 15.87
CA ARG A 122 -23.59 45.82 15.93
C ARG A 122 -23.23 44.35 16.06
N ARG A 123 -23.89 43.60 16.95
CA ARG A 123 -23.71 42.14 17.12
C ARG A 123 -24.08 41.38 15.86
N LEU A 124 -25.24 41.69 15.26
CA LEU A 124 -25.69 41.08 14.02
C LEU A 124 -24.70 41.34 12.87
N THR A 125 -24.22 42.57 12.75
CA THR A 125 -23.23 42.94 11.72
C THR A 125 -21.92 42.18 11.94
N ARG A 126 -21.45 42.04 13.18
CA ARG A 126 -20.26 41.26 13.51
C ARG A 126 -20.45 39.78 13.16
N ALA A 127 -21.55 39.18 13.61
CA ALA A 127 -21.89 37.79 13.33
C ALA A 127 -21.96 37.52 11.82
N HIS A 128 -22.58 38.42 11.05
CA HIS A 128 -22.67 38.31 9.59
C HIS A 128 -21.30 38.35 8.91
N ARG A 129 -20.41 39.26 9.34
CA ARG A 129 -19.04 39.33 8.82
C ARG A 129 -18.27 38.04 9.12
N THR A 130 -18.34 37.54 10.35
CA THR A 130 -17.72 36.27 10.74
C THR A 130 -18.29 35.10 9.95
N GLY A 131 -19.61 35.06 9.75
CA GLY A 131 -20.28 34.06 8.94
C GLY A 131 -19.79 34.06 7.49
N LYS A 132 -19.65 35.23 6.87
CA LYS A 132 -19.07 35.36 5.52
C LYS A 132 -17.64 34.85 5.44
N THR A 133 -16.79 35.18 6.43
CA THR A 133 -15.40 34.69 6.44
C THR A 133 -15.33 33.18 6.63
N ASN A 134 -16.21 32.61 7.45
CA ASN A 134 -16.27 31.16 7.67
C ASN A 134 -16.78 30.43 6.43
N ARG A 135 -17.81 30.96 5.76
CA ARG A 135 -18.30 30.39 4.50
C ARG A 135 -17.20 30.34 3.44
N LYS A 136 -16.45 31.43 3.26
CA LYS A 136 -15.31 31.45 2.31
C LYS A 136 -14.28 30.35 2.62
N LYS A 137 -13.93 30.17 3.89
CA LYS A 137 -12.99 29.11 4.31
C LYS A 137 -13.55 27.71 4.04
N PHE A 138 -14.85 27.51 4.27
CA PHE A 138 -15.52 26.25 3.96
C PHE A 138 -15.51 25.97 2.46
N ASP A 139 -15.87 26.95 1.63
CA ASP A 139 -15.88 26.80 0.17
C ASP A 139 -14.48 26.46 -0.36
N GLU A 140 -13.43 27.10 0.19
CA GLU A 140 -12.04 26.78 -0.14
C GLU A 140 -11.64 25.35 0.28
N ALA A 141 -12.05 24.92 1.47
CA ALA A 141 -11.81 23.56 1.93
C ALA A 141 -12.53 22.51 1.07
N MET A 142 -13.77 22.80 0.68
CA MET A 142 -14.55 21.94 -0.22
C MET A 142 -13.95 21.87 -1.62
N GLY A 143 -13.42 22.98 -2.14
CA GLY A 143 -12.67 22.99 -3.40
C GLY A 143 -11.46 22.05 -3.36
N ARG A 144 -10.62 22.14 -2.31
CA ARG A 144 -9.47 21.24 -2.13
C ARG A 144 -9.89 19.78 -1.97
N HIS A 145 -11.00 19.51 -1.28
CA HIS A 145 -11.53 18.15 -1.15
C HIS A 145 -11.98 17.61 -2.52
N ALA A 146 -12.67 18.40 -3.34
CA ALA A 146 -13.06 18.01 -4.68
C ALA A 146 -11.85 17.70 -5.58
N GLU A 147 -10.79 18.52 -5.50
CA GLU A 147 -9.52 18.25 -6.20
C GLU A 147 -8.87 16.93 -5.75
N MET A 148 -8.88 16.65 -4.44
CA MET A 148 -8.34 15.40 -3.90
C MET A 148 -9.15 14.18 -4.37
N VAL A 149 -10.48 14.29 -4.40
CA VAL A 149 -11.36 13.23 -4.90
C VAL A 149 -11.12 12.98 -6.38
N ALA A 150 -11.00 14.03 -7.21
CA ALA A 150 -10.70 13.88 -8.63
C ALA A 150 -9.37 13.15 -8.87
N LYS A 151 -8.32 13.48 -8.10
CA LYS A 151 -7.02 12.78 -8.18
C LYS A 151 -7.09 11.32 -7.75
N LEU A 152 -7.94 10.99 -6.76
CA LEU A 152 -8.15 9.60 -6.35
C LEU A 152 -8.85 8.79 -7.43
N GLU A 153 -9.84 9.38 -8.10
CA GLU A 153 -10.53 8.77 -9.24
C GLU A 153 -9.56 8.51 -10.41
N GLU A 154 -8.69 9.47 -10.74
CA GLU A 154 -7.63 9.28 -11.73
C GLU A 154 -6.69 8.11 -11.37
N LEU A 155 -6.26 8.01 -10.10
CA LEU A 155 -5.42 6.90 -9.63
C LEU A 155 -6.14 5.56 -9.65
N GLU A 156 -7.45 5.54 -9.42
CA GLU A 156 -8.26 4.32 -9.50
C GLU A 156 -8.34 3.80 -10.95
N VAL A 157 -8.52 4.70 -11.92
CA VAL A 157 -8.49 4.36 -13.34
C VAL A 157 -7.12 3.80 -13.75
N LEU A 158 -6.03 4.44 -13.33
CA LEU A 158 -4.67 3.95 -13.61
C LEU A 158 -4.41 2.58 -12.98
N ARG A 159 -4.85 2.36 -11.73
CA ARG A 159 -4.74 1.06 -11.07
C ARG A 159 -5.48 -0.04 -11.83
N ALA A 160 -6.70 0.24 -12.32
CA ALA A 160 -7.46 -0.71 -13.10
C ALA A 160 -6.75 -1.07 -14.42
N GLN A 161 -6.11 -0.10 -15.07
CA GLN A 161 -5.29 -0.36 -16.27
C GLN A 161 -4.07 -1.23 -15.95
N ASP A 162 -3.33 -0.90 -14.88
CA ASP A 162 -2.16 -1.67 -14.45
C ASP A 162 -2.54 -3.12 -14.09
N GLU A 163 -3.69 -3.34 -13.45
CA GLU A 163 -4.21 -4.67 -13.12
C GLU A 163 -4.51 -5.48 -14.39
N VAL A 164 -5.11 -4.87 -15.41
CA VAL A 164 -5.37 -5.52 -16.69
C VAL A 164 -4.05 -5.90 -17.38
N VAL A 165 -3.07 -4.99 -17.43
CA VAL A 165 -1.75 -5.26 -18.02
C VAL A 165 -1.04 -6.40 -17.27
N ALA A 166 -1.02 -6.34 -15.94
CA ALA A 166 -0.42 -7.39 -15.12
C ALA A 166 -1.12 -8.75 -15.30
N ALA A 167 -2.45 -8.75 -15.42
CA ALA A 167 -3.22 -9.96 -15.68
C ALA A 167 -2.92 -10.54 -17.08
N THR A 168 -2.75 -9.70 -18.10
CA THR A 168 -2.36 -10.17 -19.44
C THR A 168 -0.96 -10.77 -19.45
N GLN A 169 0.02 -10.12 -18.82
CA GLN A 169 1.39 -10.64 -18.73
C GLN A 169 1.46 -11.97 -17.96
N ARG A 170 0.70 -12.09 -16.86
CA ARG A 170 0.64 -13.35 -16.11
C ARG A 170 0.09 -14.50 -16.95
N LYS A 171 -0.97 -14.25 -17.73
CA LYS A 171 -1.56 -15.26 -18.62
C LYS A 171 -0.60 -15.69 -19.72
N GLU A 172 0.14 -14.74 -20.29
CA GLU A 172 1.16 -15.03 -21.31
C GLU A 172 2.29 -15.90 -20.74
N LEU A 173 2.87 -15.49 -19.61
CA LEU A 173 3.92 -16.26 -18.94
C LEU A 173 3.43 -17.64 -18.47
N GLU A 174 2.18 -17.75 -18.03
CA GLU A 174 1.60 -19.04 -17.65
C GLU A 174 1.45 -19.97 -18.86
N ALA A 175 1.03 -19.45 -20.02
CA ALA A 175 0.96 -20.23 -21.26
C ALA A 175 2.36 -20.67 -21.74
N GLU A 176 3.35 -19.79 -21.68
CA GLU A 176 4.75 -20.12 -22.01
C GLU A 176 5.29 -21.21 -21.06
N LEU A 177 5.04 -21.09 -19.76
CA LEU A 177 5.44 -22.09 -18.77
C LEU A 177 4.80 -23.46 -19.06
N VAL A 178 3.52 -23.49 -19.42
CA VAL A 178 2.83 -24.74 -19.78
C VAL A 178 3.47 -25.36 -21.03
N ALA A 179 3.71 -24.57 -22.08
CA ALA A 179 4.36 -25.05 -23.30
C ALA A 179 5.79 -25.57 -23.04
N GLU A 180 6.58 -24.87 -22.21
CA GLU A 180 7.93 -25.29 -21.83
C GLU A 180 7.91 -26.62 -21.05
N LYS A 181 6.97 -26.77 -20.10
CA LYS A 181 6.81 -28.02 -19.35
C LYS A 181 6.43 -29.19 -20.24
N GLU A 182 5.56 -28.98 -21.21
CA GLU A 182 5.18 -30.01 -22.18
C GLU A 182 6.35 -30.40 -23.09
N ALA A 183 7.07 -29.42 -23.63
CA ALA A 183 8.27 -29.67 -24.43
C ALA A 183 9.33 -30.45 -23.65
N ARG A 184 9.60 -30.05 -22.40
CA ARG A 184 10.54 -30.75 -21.51
C ARG A 184 10.07 -32.16 -21.15
N ALA A 185 8.75 -32.36 -21.00
CA ALA A 185 8.20 -33.69 -20.77
C ALA A 185 8.38 -34.60 -22.00
N ALA A 186 8.17 -34.08 -23.20
CA ALA A 186 8.40 -34.79 -24.46
C ALA A 186 9.88 -35.15 -24.64
N GLU A 187 10.80 -34.22 -24.37
CA GLU A 187 12.25 -34.47 -24.41
C GLU A 187 12.65 -35.58 -23.43
N LYS A 188 12.17 -35.50 -22.18
CA LYS A 188 12.45 -36.53 -21.17
C LYS A 188 11.91 -37.91 -21.59
N GLN A 189 10.77 -37.96 -22.26
CA GLN A 189 10.24 -39.22 -22.80
C GLN A 189 11.09 -39.74 -23.96
N ALA A 190 11.55 -38.87 -24.86
CA ALA A 190 12.43 -39.24 -25.96
C ALA A 190 13.76 -39.82 -25.45
N LEU A 191 14.40 -39.15 -24.48
CA LEU A 191 15.63 -39.63 -23.85
C LEU A 191 15.43 -40.97 -23.13
N ARG A 192 14.29 -41.17 -22.47
CA ARG A 192 13.95 -42.47 -21.86
C ARG A 192 13.82 -43.57 -22.90
N ALA A 193 13.16 -43.31 -24.01
CA ALA A 193 13.00 -44.27 -25.09
C ALA A 193 14.35 -44.58 -25.78
N GLU A 194 15.25 -43.59 -25.89
CA GLU A 194 16.60 -43.81 -26.38
C GLU A 194 17.43 -44.68 -25.43
N LEU A 195 17.36 -44.40 -24.12
CA LEU A 195 18.00 -45.22 -23.10
C LEU A 195 17.51 -46.68 -23.14
N GLU A 196 16.21 -46.89 -23.30
CA GLU A 196 15.63 -48.23 -23.44
C GLU A 196 16.15 -48.95 -24.69
N ARG A 197 16.23 -48.25 -25.83
CA ARG A 197 16.81 -48.81 -27.06
C ARG A 197 18.29 -49.14 -26.92
N ALA A 198 19.07 -48.27 -26.28
CA ALA A 198 20.49 -48.52 -26.01
C ALA A 198 20.67 -49.73 -25.09
N ASN A 199 19.83 -49.85 -24.06
CA ASN A 199 19.83 -51.00 -23.17
C ASN A 199 19.47 -52.29 -23.93
N ALA A 200 18.42 -52.28 -24.75
CA ALA A 200 18.05 -53.43 -25.57
C ALA A 200 19.16 -53.84 -26.55
N ARG A 201 19.89 -52.88 -27.13
CA ARG A 201 21.06 -53.17 -27.97
C ARG A 201 22.19 -53.80 -27.16
N ALA A 202 22.49 -53.27 -25.98
CA ALA A 202 23.51 -53.82 -25.10
C ALA A 202 23.18 -55.25 -24.66
N GLU A 203 21.92 -55.53 -24.31
CA GLU A 203 21.48 -56.89 -23.97
C GLU A 203 21.61 -57.85 -25.16
N ARG A 204 21.24 -57.44 -26.38
CA ARG A 204 21.48 -58.27 -27.57
C ARG A 204 22.95 -58.56 -27.79
N VAL A 205 23.84 -57.56 -27.70
CA VAL A 205 25.28 -57.78 -27.85
C VAL A 205 25.80 -58.77 -26.81
N LYS A 206 25.32 -58.70 -25.56
CA LYS A 206 25.67 -59.69 -24.52
C LYS A 206 25.17 -61.08 -24.87
N GLU A 207 23.92 -61.20 -25.30
CA GLU A 207 23.34 -62.50 -25.70
C GLU A 207 24.07 -63.10 -26.89
N ASP A 208 24.45 -62.29 -27.87
CA ASP A 208 25.17 -62.72 -29.07
C ASP A 208 26.60 -63.17 -28.70
N PHE A 209 27.29 -62.45 -27.81
CA PHE A 209 28.58 -62.88 -27.27
C PHE A 209 28.49 -64.19 -26.49
N LEU A 210 27.45 -64.37 -25.66
CA LEU A 210 27.26 -65.64 -24.92
C LEU A 210 26.97 -66.84 -25.82
N LYS A 211 26.50 -66.61 -27.05
CA LYS A 211 26.26 -67.65 -28.06
C LYS A 211 27.45 -67.80 -29.02
N SER A 212 28.47 -66.96 -28.94
CA SER A 212 29.60 -67.02 -29.85
C SER A 212 30.58 -68.12 -29.42
N PRO A 213 31.26 -68.75 -30.38
CA PRO A 213 32.30 -69.74 -30.06
C PRO A 213 33.48 -69.12 -29.30
N GLU A 214 33.70 -67.81 -29.43
CA GLU A 214 34.72 -67.09 -28.63
C GLU A 214 34.45 -67.21 -27.14
N PHE A 215 33.18 -67.14 -26.71
CA PHE A 215 32.84 -67.33 -25.30
C PHE A 215 33.11 -68.77 -24.84
N ASP A 216 32.78 -69.76 -25.66
CA ASP A 216 33.03 -71.18 -25.35
C ASP A 216 34.53 -71.47 -25.27
N SER A 217 35.34 -70.91 -26.19
CA SER A 217 36.80 -70.99 -26.15
C SER A 217 37.37 -70.34 -24.88
N LEU A 218 36.92 -69.13 -24.54
CA LEU A 218 37.32 -68.46 -23.29
C LEU A 218 36.90 -69.25 -22.04
N LEU A 219 35.71 -69.84 -22.06
CA LEU A 219 35.21 -70.68 -20.97
C LEU A 219 36.03 -71.96 -20.84
N ALA A 220 36.34 -72.64 -21.94
CA ALA A 220 37.17 -73.84 -22.00
C ALA A 220 38.58 -73.54 -21.49
N LYS A 221 39.22 -72.46 -21.99
CA LYS A 221 40.52 -71.98 -21.54
C LYS A 221 40.54 -71.72 -20.03
N LYS A 222 39.49 -71.08 -19.50
CA LYS A 222 39.36 -70.82 -18.07
C LYS A 222 39.09 -72.08 -17.25
N ALA A 223 38.23 -72.99 -17.73
CA ALA A 223 37.94 -74.26 -17.09
C ALA A 223 39.17 -75.17 -17.05
N TRP A 224 39.96 -75.16 -18.11
CA TRP A 224 41.24 -75.86 -18.19
C TRP A 224 42.25 -75.35 -17.16
N GLY A 225 42.35 -74.02 -17.00
CA GLY A 225 43.15 -73.41 -15.91
C GLY A 225 42.73 -73.94 -14.54
N TYR A 226 41.43 -73.90 -14.22
CA TYR A 226 40.93 -74.47 -12.94
C TYR A 226 41.17 -75.97 -12.81
N PHE A 227 41.03 -76.75 -13.88
CA PHE A 227 41.32 -78.18 -13.88
C PHE A 227 42.79 -78.44 -13.56
N LYS A 228 43.72 -77.75 -14.24
CA LYS A 228 45.15 -77.86 -13.96
C LYS A 228 45.44 -77.49 -12.50
N ASP A 229 44.97 -76.33 -12.04
CA ASP A 229 45.20 -75.87 -10.67
C ASP A 229 44.68 -76.87 -9.62
N GLY A 230 43.46 -77.41 -9.82
CA GLY A 230 42.86 -78.39 -8.94
C GLY A 230 43.55 -79.75 -8.96
N PHE A 231 43.92 -80.24 -10.15
CA PHE A 231 44.65 -81.51 -10.33
C PHE A 231 46.01 -81.48 -9.63
N TRP A 232 46.79 -80.41 -9.86
CA TRP A 232 48.08 -80.23 -9.22
C TRP A 232 47.96 -80.06 -7.71
N GLY A 233 46.93 -79.35 -7.23
CA GLY A 233 46.61 -79.26 -5.81
C GLY A 233 46.32 -80.63 -5.17
N CYS A 234 45.55 -81.49 -5.84
CA CYS A 234 45.22 -82.83 -5.37
C CYS A 234 46.46 -83.77 -5.37
N LEU A 235 47.26 -83.74 -6.44
CA LEU A 235 48.51 -84.50 -6.51
C LEU A 235 49.48 -84.10 -5.39
N ALA A 236 49.60 -82.81 -5.11
CA ALA A 236 50.42 -82.31 -4.01
C ALA A 236 49.96 -82.90 -2.65
N GLN A 237 48.66 -83.11 -2.47
CA GLN A 237 48.09 -83.73 -1.27
C GLN A 237 48.37 -85.24 -1.19
N PHE A 238 48.33 -85.98 -2.30
CA PHE A 238 48.72 -87.40 -2.30
C PHE A 238 50.19 -87.59 -1.96
N ARG A 239 51.06 -86.74 -2.53
CA ARG A 239 52.49 -86.74 -2.24
C ARG A 239 52.77 -86.43 -0.77
N SER A 240 52.00 -85.53 -0.14
CA SER A 240 52.15 -85.26 1.30
C SER A 240 51.65 -86.41 2.20
N ASN A 241 50.76 -87.26 1.70
CA ASN A 241 50.28 -88.48 2.38
C ASN A 241 51.15 -89.73 2.12
N GLY A 242 52.29 -89.59 1.44
CA GLY A 242 53.27 -90.67 1.25
C GLY A 242 53.14 -91.46 -0.05
N TYR A 243 52.39 -90.97 -1.05
CA TYR A 243 52.37 -91.55 -2.39
C TYR A 243 53.68 -91.27 -3.15
N SER A 244 54.35 -92.31 -3.67
CA SER A 244 55.51 -92.20 -4.57
C SER A 244 55.21 -92.84 -5.93
N GLU A 245 55.78 -92.27 -6.99
CA GLU A 245 55.41 -92.57 -8.38
C GLU A 245 55.92 -93.93 -8.89
N GLU A 246 56.87 -94.56 -8.19
CA GLU A 246 57.46 -95.85 -8.56
C GLU A 246 56.49 -97.05 -8.48
N GLU A 247 55.31 -96.91 -7.87
CA GLU A 247 54.43 -98.04 -7.52
C GLU A 247 53.40 -98.41 -8.62
N HIS A 248 53.35 -97.70 -9.76
CA HIS A 248 52.35 -97.94 -10.81
C HIS A 248 52.90 -98.00 -12.25
N PRO A 249 52.35 -98.88 -13.13
CA PRO A 249 52.88 -99.17 -14.47
C PRO A 249 52.55 -98.16 -15.58
N ALA A 250 51.87 -97.05 -15.27
CA ALA A 250 51.71 -95.91 -16.18
C ALA A 250 52.25 -94.65 -15.47
N SER A 251 53.26 -94.00 -16.05
CA SER A 251 53.96 -92.88 -15.39
C SER A 251 53.08 -91.62 -15.35
N PHE A 252 53.09 -90.90 -14.23
CA PHE A 252 52.31 -89.67 -14.06
C PHE A 252 52.96 -88.49 -14.81
N LEU A 253 54.27 -88.57 -15.05
CA LEU A 253 55.04 -87.65 -15.89
C LEU A 253 54.60 -87.66 -17.37
N ASP A 254 54.28 -88.82 -17.96
CA ASP A 254 53.73 -88.87 -19.33
C ASP A 254 52.37 -88.15 -19.40
N LEU A 255 51.58 -88.26 -18.33
CA LEU A 255 50.30 -87.56 -18.21
C LEU A 255 50.49 -86.05 -18.04
N GLN A 256 51.48 -85.62 -17.24
CA GLN A 256 51.86 -84.21 -17.05
C GLN A 256 52.21 -83.55 -18.38
N GLN A 257 53.07 -84.21 -19.18
CA GLN A 257 53.51 -83.65 -20.46
C GLN A 257 52.42 -83.66 -21.52
N ALA A 258 51.55 -84.69 -21.54
CA ALA A 258 50.37 -84.70 -22.40
C ALA A 258 49.39 -83.56 -22.04
N LEU A 259 49.21 -83.26 -20.75
CA LEU A 259 48.37 -82.17 -20.26
C LEU A 259 48.93 -80.77 -20.54
N ASP A 260 50.24 -80.60 -20.59
CA ASP A 260 50.83 -79.31 -20.95
C ASP A 260 50.75 -79.03 -22.45
N ASN A 261 50.89 -80.05 -23.30
CA ASN A 261 50.78 -79.90 -24.75
C ASN A 261 49.33 -79.69 -25.24
N LEU A 262 48.32 -80.28 -24.59
CA LEU A 262 46.92 -80.19 -25.05
C LEU A 262 46.28 -78.79 -24.84
N GLY A 263 46.91 -77.90 -24.06
CA GLY A 263 46.35 -76.58 -23.72
C GLY A 263 46.69 -75.44 -24.68
N ASP A 264 47.65 -75.62 -25.60
CA ASP A 264 48.19 -74.57 -26.48
C ASP A 264 47.63 -74.62 -27.93
N ASP A 265 46.78 -75.60 -28.26
CA ASP A 265 46.42 -75.94 -29.66
C ASP A 265 45.16 -75.25 -30.24
N GLU A 266 44.53 -74.27 -29.58
CA GLU A 266 43.27 -73.63 -30.04
C GLU A 266 43.36 -72.13 -30.40
N ASP A 267 44.45 -71.68 -31.02
CA ASP A 267 44.60 -70.30 -31.55
C ASP A 267 44.82 -70.28 -33.09
N ALA A 268 44.27 -71.22 -33.85
CA ALA A 268 44.38 -71.27 -35.32
C ALA A 268 42.99 -71.28 -36.00
N GLU A 269 42.82 -70.38 -36.98
CA GLU A 269 41.62 -70.11 -37.82
C GLU A 269 40.58 -69.18 -37.14
N GLU A 270 40.16 -68.02 -37.66
CA GLU A 270 39.74 -67.68 -39.04
C GLU A 270 40.18 -66.26 -39.47
N GLU A 271 40.93 -66.14 -40.57
CA GLU A 271 40.99 -64.91 -41.40
C GLU A 271 40.05 -65.09 -42.59
N GLU A 272 38.84 -64.50 -42.56
CA GLU A 272 38.06 -64.33 -43.78
C GLU A 272 38.49 -63.03 -44.49
N GLN A 273 39.15 -63.23 -45.64
CA GLN A 273 39.28 -62.26 -46.70
C GLN A 273 37.92 -62.07 -47.40
N GLU A 274 37.44 -60.83 -47.49
CA GLU A 274 36.54 -60.45 -48.59
C GLU A 274 37.13 -59.22 -49.30
N GLU A 275 37.45 -59.42 -50.58
CA GLU A 275 37.92 -58.39 -51.50
C GLU A 275 36.77 -57.45 -51.91
N GLY A 276 37.02 -56.15 -51.79
CA GLY A 276 36.86 -55.19 -52.90
C GLY A 276 35.45 -54.68 -53.27
N GLU A 277 35.21 -53.39 -53.04
CA GLU A 277 34.64 -52.53 -54.09
C GLU A 277 35.19 -51.10 -54.00
N VAL A 278 35.82 -50.66 -55.09
CA VAL A 278 36.25 -49.28 -55.35
C VAL A 278 35.04 -48.50 -55.85
N GLY A 279 34.69 -47.40 -55.17
CA GLY A 279 33.60 -46.50 -55.57
C GLY A 279 33.87 -45.03 -55.18
N ASP A 280 34.35 -44.30 -56.17
CA ASP A 280 34.61 -42.87 -56.35
C ASP A 280 33.96 -41.81 -55.41
N GLY A 281 34.83 -40.89 -54.99
CA GLY A 281 34.69 -39.45 -54.68
C GLY A 281 33.35 -38.80 -54.28
N THR A 282 33.38 -38.02 -53.19
CA THR A 282 33.10 -36.56 -53.20
C THR A 282 33.63 -35.90 -51.91
N GLU A 283 34.35 -34.78 -52.05
CA GLU A 283 34.58 -33.77 -51.00
C GLU A 283 33.25 -33.39 -50.30
N VAL A 284 33.18 -32.88 -49.07
CA VAL A 284 33.48 -31.48 -48.71
C VAL A 284 33.18 -31.28 -47.19
N ASN A 285 34.11 -30.61 -46.50
CA ASN A 285 34.03 -29.78 -45.28
C ASN A 285 33.64 -30.37 -43.90
N ALA A 286 34.62 -30.30 -43.00
CA ALA A 286 34.46 -30.22 -41.55
C ALA A 286 34.09 -28.77 -41.11
N PRO A 287 33.16 -28.56 -40.16
CA PRO A 287 32.95 -27.26 -39.55
C PRO A 287 33.85 -27.05 -38.32
N ASN A 288 34.51 -25.89 -38.30
CA ASN A 288 35.31 -25.35 -37.19
C ASN A 288 34.52 -25.28 -35.87
N SER A 289 35.20 -25.62 -34.77
CA SER A 289 34.78 -25.26 -33.41
C SER A 289 35.36 -23.90 -32.98
N PRO A 290 34.61 -23.07 -32.23
CA PRO A 290 35.04 -21.75 -31.78
C PRO A 290 35.91 -21.81 -30.52
N LYS A 291 36.74 -20.77 -30.31
CA LYS A 291 37.48 -20.52 -29.07
C LYS A 291 37.35 -19.03 -28.70
N PRO A 292 37.63 -18.68 -27.42
CA PRO A 292 36.72 -18.05 -26.46
C PRO A 292 36.43 -16.56 -26.70
#